data_AF-A0AAE7B5U3-F1
#
_entry.id   AF-A0AAE7B5U3-F1
#
_cell.length_a   1.000
_cell.length_b   1.000
_cell.length_c   1.000
_cell.angle_alpha   90.00
_cell.angle_beta   90.00
_cell.angle_gamma   90.00
#
_symmetry.space_group_name_H-M   'P 1'
#
loop_
_entity.id
_entity.type
_entity.pdbx_description
1 polymer ?
#
loop_
_entity_poly.entity_id
_entity_poly.type
_entity_poly.pdbx_seq_one_letter_code
_entity_poly.pdbx_strand_id
1 'polypeptide(L)'
;MSVTPSKKLIDKLLCMEVDDNDFHQATLDIMYDKWQNNHKKYSYKEILDWFEETYDSFAKFAVLIGKYNQQVCNGGHIQYFNNGYANGNGGCFNEHSSSIPLHKELIQLFKQTELKDEISLKALEILTKFEIEQEDDEILNCEYLQVLDKKYYEINEQFMDLINEYIKEKILGENR
;
A
#
# COMPACT_ATOMS: atom_id res chain seq x y z
N MET A 1 18.99 4.65 -2.74
CA MET A 1 18.59 4.20 -4.09
C MET A 1 17.11 4.41 -4.20
N SER A 2 16.62 4.96 -5.32
CA SER A 2 15.17 5.07 -5.53
C SER A 2 14.59 3.71 -5.89
N VAL A 3 13.37 3.46 -5.46
CA VAL A 3 12.64 2.24 -5.77
C VAL A 3 12.24 2.30 -7.24
N THR A 4 12.68 1.32 -8.03
CA THR A 4 12.49 1.27 -9.50
C THR A 4 11.90 -0.10 -9.89
N PRO A 5 11.01 -0.14 -10.90
CA PRO A 5 10.42 -1.38 -11.36
C PRO A 5 11.47 -2.27 -12.03
N SER A 6 11.35 -3.58 -11.84
CA SER A 6 12.13 -4.55 -12.60
C SER A 6 11.56 -4.68 -14.01
N LYS A 7 12.44 -5.03 -14.95
CA LYS A 7 12.03 -5.43 -16.30
C LYS A 7 10.96 -6.52 -16.29
N LYS A 8 11.03 -7.45 -15.33
CA LYS A 8 10.05 -8.55 -15.22
C LYS A 8 8.65 -8.05 -14.85
N LEU A 9 8.54 -7.01 -14.01
CA LEU A 9 7.27 -6.37 -13.71
C LEU A 9 6.74 -5.62 -14.93
N ILE A 10 7.60 -4.84 -15.58
CA ILE A 10 7.26 -4.06 -16.79
C ILE A 10 6.72 -4.99 -17.88
N ASP A 11 7.49 -6.02 -18.25
CA ASP A 11 7.10 -6.98 -19.28
C ASP A 11 5.74 -7.63 -18.94
N LYS A 12 5.51 -7.96 -17.67
CA LYS A 12 4.25 -8.56 -17.21
C LYS A 12 3.06 -7.61 -17.36
N LEU A 13 3.20 -6.35 -16.95
CA LEU A 13 2.14 -5.34 -17.03
C LEU A 13 1.83 -4.96 -18.48
N LEU A 14 2.86 -4.79 -19.32
CA LEU A 14 2.65 -4.50 -20.74
C LEU A 14 1.97 -5.65 -21.49
N CYS A 15 2.25 -6.91 -21.14
CA CYS A 15 1.56 -8.08 -21.71
C CYS A 15 0.07 -8.15 -21.31
N MET A 16 -0.34 -7.45 -20.25
CA MET A 16 -1.72 -7.47 -19.75
C MET A 16 -2.61 -6.39 -20.40
N GLU A 17 -2.07 -5.57 -21.31
CA GLU A 17 -2.81 -4.45 -21.95
C GLU A 17 -3.51 -3.55 -20.91
N VAL A 18 -2.83 -3.30 -19.80
CA VAL A 18 -3.35 -2.50 -18.68
C VAL A 18 -3.63 -1.07 -19.15
N ASP A 19 -4.78 -0.51 -18.74
CA ASP A 19 -5.04 0.92 -18.94
C ASP A 19 -3.94 1.72 -18.24
N ASP A 20 -3.41 2.72 -18.93
CA ASP A 20 -2.33 3.57 -18.47
C ASP A 20 -2.51 4.12 -17.03
N ASN A 21 -3.75 4.28 -16.57
CA ASN A 21 -4.05 4.80 -15.22
C ASN A 21 -4.21 3.72 -14.14
N ASP A 22 -4.16 2.43 -14.52
CA ASP A 22 -4.49 1.30 -13.63
C ASP A 22 -3.28 0.44 -13.26
N PHE A 23 -2.04 0.89 -13.52
CA PHE A 23 -0.85 0.07 -13.23
C PHE A 23 -0.71 -0.35 -11.76
N HIS A 24 -1.07 0.51 -10.80
CA HIS A 24 -1.03 0.14 -9.38
C HIS A 24 -2.09 -0.95 -9.08
N GLN A 25 -3.30 -0.81 -9.64
CA GLN A 25 -4.41 -1.74 -9.46
C GLN A 25 -4.09 -3.08 -10.12
N ALA A 26 -3.56 -3.07 -11.34
CA ALA A 26 -3.08 -4.27 -12.02
C ALA A 26 -1.96 -4.96 -11.23
N THR A 27 -1.02 -4.21 -10.65
CA THR A 27 0.04 -4.77 -9.80
C THR A 27 -0.55 -5.43 -8.55
N LEU A 28 -1.52 -4.76 -7.90
CA LEU A 28 -2.28 -5.32 -6.78
C LEU A 28 -3.02 -6.59 -7.19
N ASP A 29 -3.68 -6.60 -8.34
CA ASP A 29 -4.46 -7.74 -8.83
C ASP A 29 -3.59 -8.96 -9.13
N ILE A 30 -2.38 -8.79 -9.66
CA ILE A 30 -1.41 -9.89 -9.86
C ILE A 30 -1.07 -10.55 -8.52
N MET A 31 -0.73 -9.74 -7.51
CA MET A 31 -0.40 -10.25 -6.17
C MET A 31 -1.62 -10.90 -5.52
N TYR A 32 -2.78 -10.25 -5.62
CA TYR A 32 -4.00 -10.69 -4.95
C TYR A 32 -4.58 -11.97 -5.55
N ASP A 33 -4.53 -12.16 -6.87
CA ASP A 33 -4.88 -13.43 -7.51
C ASP A 33 -4.01 -14.57 -6.98
N LYS A 34 -2.70 -14.33 -6.85
CA LYS A 34 -1.80 -15.33 -6.27
C LYS A 34 -2.14 -15.63 -4.82
N TRP A 35 -2.42 -14.60 -4.02
CA TRP A 35 -2.79 -14.75 -2.62
C TRP A 35 -4.10 -15.51 -2.47
N GLN A 36 -5.16 -15.14 -3.18
CA GLN A 36 -6.46 -15.80 -3.11
C GLN A 36 -6.39 -17.28 -3.48
N ASN A 37 -5.59 -17.62 -4.47
CA ASN A 37 -5.36 -19.03 -4.85
C ASN A 37 -4.52 -19.80 -3.82
N ASN A 38 -3.91 -19.15 -2.83
CA ASN A 38 -3.02 -19.75 -1.84
C ASN A 38 -3.23 -19.25 -0.39
N HIS A 39 -4.35 -18.60 -0.07
CA HIS A 39 -4.55 -17.84 1.18
C HIS A 39 -4.54 -18.73 2.44
N LYS A 40 -4.75 -20.04 2.28
CA LYS A 40 -4.62 -21.02 3.38
C LYS A 40 -3.16 -21.36 3.71
N LYS A 41 -2.20 -20.93 2.89
CA LYS A 41 -0.78 -21.28 2.99
C LYS A 41 0.11 -20.08 3.31
N TYR A 42 -0.33 -18.87 2.99
CA TYR A 42 0.46 -17.67 3.15
C TYR A 42 -0.36 -16.56 3.81
N SER A 43 0.21 -15.96 4.84
CA SER A 43 -0.19 -14.65 5.34
C SER A 43 -0.04 -13.58 4.25
N TYR A 44 -0.67 -12.43 4.46
CA TYR A 44 -0.55 -11.30 3.54
C TYR A 44 0.91 -10.81 3.42
N LYS A 45 1.69 -10.87 4.49
CA LYS A 45 3.11 -10.51 4.49
C LYS A 45 3.93 -11.49 3.67
N GLU A 46 3.75 -12.79 3.86
CA GLU A 46 4.52 -13.80 3.13
C GLU A 46 4.28 -13.73 1.62
N ILE A 47 3.04 -13.45 1.19
CA ILE A 47 2.78 -13.29 -0.24
C ILE A 47 3.38 -12.00 -0.80
N LEU A 48 3.44 -10.93 -0.01
CA LEU A 48 4.12 -9.69 -0.40
C LEU A 48 5.63 -9.86 -0.47
N ASP A 49 6.24 -10.60 0.46
CA ASP A 49 7.66 -10.90 0.44
C ASP A 49 8.01 -11.75 -0.80
N TRP A 50 7.20 -12.78 -1.10
CA TRP A 50 7.33 -13.52 -2.35
C TRP A 50 7.16 -12.63 -3.59
N PHE A 51 6.22 -11.69 -3.56
CA PHE A 51 5.95 -10.79 -4.67
C PHE A 51 7.12 -9.84 -4.93
N GLU A 52 7.74 -9.33 -3.86
CA GLU A 52 8.96 -8.53 -3.90
C GLU A 52 10.16 -9.33 -4.44
N GLU A 53 10.36 -10.56 -3.98
CA GLU A 53 11.39 -11.45 -4.53
C GLU A 53 11.16 -11.77 -6.01
N THR A 54 9.89 -11.84 -6.42
CA THR A 54 9.50 -12.19 -7.78
C THR A 54 9.67 -11.03 -8.74
N TYR A 55 9.31 -9.83 -8.32
CA TYR A 55 9.34 -8.62 -9.13
C TYR A 55 10.40 -7.67 -8.58
N ASP A 56 10.08 -6.93 -7.52
CA ASP A 56 10.96 -5.94 -6.88
C ASP A 56 10.20 -5.20 -5.75
N SER A 57 10.92 -4.35 -5.01
CA SER A 57 10.34 -3.50 -3.97
C SER A 57 9.39 -2.42 -4.53
N PHE A 58 9.47 -2.07 -5.82
CA PHE A 58 8.55 -1.13 -6.46
C PHE A 58 7.17 -1.75 -6.63
N ALA A 59 7.12 -3.03 -7.01
CA ALA A 59 5.90 -3.82 -7.06
C ALA A 59 5.23 -3.85 -5.68
N LYS A 60 6.01 -4.16 -4.62
CA LYS A 60 5.51 -4.15 -3.23
C LYS A 60 4.98 -2.79 -2.82
N PHE A 61 5.69 -1.71 -3.16
CA PHE A 61 5.24 -0.34 -2.90
C PHE A 61 3.88 -0.06 -3.55
N ALA A 62 3.74 -0.34 -4.85
CA ALA A 62 2.49 -0.11 -5.59
C ALA A 62 1.31 -0.87 -4.97
N VAL A 63 1.52 -2.12 -4.55
CA VAL A 63 0.49 -2.91 -3.85
C VAL A 63 0.13 -2.31 -2.50
N LEU A 64 1.13 -1.98 -1.67
CA LEU A 64 0.90 -1.48 -0.32
C LEU A 64 0.19 -0.13 -0.32
N ILE A 65 0.59 0.81 -1.18
CA ILE A 65 -0.04 2.13 -1.23
C ILE A 65 -1.47 2.06 -1.75
N GLY A 66 -1.73 1.26 -2.80
CA GLY A 66 -3.07 1.03 -3.32
C GLY A 66 -3.98 0.36 -2.27
N LYS A 67 -3.45 -0.63 -1.55
CA LYS A 67 -4.23 -1.32 -0.50
C LYS A 67 -4.52 -0.42 0.69
N TYR A 68 -3.56 0.41 1.11
CA TYR A 68 -3.78 1.43 2.13
C TYR A 68 -4.91 2.37 1.72
N ASN A 69 -4.84 2.97 0.52
CA ASN A 69 -5.89 3.85 0.01
C ASN A 69 -7.26 3.18 0.00
N GLN A 70 -7.35 1.96 -0.53
CA GLN A 70 -8.60 1.19 -0.56
C GLN A 70 -9.20 1.01 0.84
N GLN A 71 -8.40 0.59 1.81
CA GLN A 71 -8.92 0.27 3.15
C GLN A 71 -9.34 1.52 3.93
N VAL A 72 -8.54 2.58 3.85
CA VAL A 72 -8.83 3.85 4.50
C VAL A 72 -10.04 4.52 3.85
N CYS A 73 -10.17 4.54 2.52
CA CYS A 73 -11.35 5.09 1.87
C CYS A 73 -12.63 4.30 2.18
N ASN A 74 -12.53 2.99 2.38
CA ASN A 74 -13.69 2.14 2.65
C ASN A 74 -14.18 2.23 4.11
N GLY A 75 -13.31 2.52 5.08
CA GLY A 75 -13.69 2.43 6.50
C GLY A 75 -12.67 3.02 7.48
N GLY A 76 -11.81 3.92 7.00
CA GLY A 76 -10.79 4.60 7.79
C GLY A 76 -9.58 3.74 8.18
N HIS A 77 -8.65 4.37 8.88
CA HIS A 77 -7.43 3.76 9.41
C HIS A 77 -7.74 2.60 10.37
N ILE A 78 -8.87 2.65 11.07
CA ILE A 78 -9.34 1.55 11.92
C ILE A 78 -9.61 0.29 11.09
N GLN A 79 -10.30 0.42 9.94
CA GLN A 79 -10.53 -0.74 9.08
C GLN A 79 -9.23 -1.27 8.48
N TYR A 80 -8.30 -0.39 8.08
CA TYR A 80 -6.98 -0.78 7.62
C TYR A 80 -6.19 -1.60 8.66
N PHE A 81 -6.29 -1.23 9.94
CA PHE A 81 -5.72 -1.99 11.05
C PHE A 81 -6.46 -3.31 11.31
N ASN A 82 -7.77 -3.26 11.53
CA ASN A 82 -8.60 -4.41 11.92
C ASN A 82 -8.61 -5.52 10.86
N ASN A 83 -8.43 -5.18 9.59
CA ASN A 83 -8.30 -6.15 8.51
C ASN A 83 -6.87 -6.70 8.34
N GLY A 84 -5.96 -6.35 9.25
CA GLY A 84 -4.62 -6.90 9.33
C GLY A 84 -3.64 -6.40 8.28
N TYR A 85 -3.98 -5.36 7.52
CA TYR A 85 -3.13 -4.84 6.44
C TYR A 85 -1.98 -3.98 6.96
N ALA A 86 -2.15 -3.33 8.12
CA ALA A 86 -1.06 -2.61 8.78
C ALA A 86 0.00 -3.54 9.39
N ASN A 87 -0.40 -4.74 9.81
CA ASN A 87 0.48 -5.75 10.43
C ASN A 87 1.04 -6.75 9.41
N GLY A 88 0.24 -7.12 8.40
CA GLY A 88 0.62 -8.10 7.38
C GLY A 88 0.05 -9.50 7.59
N ASN A 89 -0.82 -9.70 8.59
CA ASN A 89 -1.56 -10.97 8.68
C ASN A 89 -2.58 -11.07 7.54
N GLY A 90 -3.29 -9.97 7.26
CA GLY A 90 -4.51 -9.98 6.46
C GLY A 90 -5.65 -10.72 7.16
N GLY A 91 -6.89 -10.46 6.69
CA GLY A 91 -8.08 -11.11 7.21
C GLY A 91 -8.79 -10.31 8.31
N CYS A 92 -10.11 -10.26 8.19
CA CYS A 92 -11.00 -9.62 9.15
C CYS A 92 -11.19 -10.53 10.39
N PHE A 93 -11.45 -9.93 11.55
CA PHE A 93 -11.79 -10.62 12.81
C PHE A 93 -10.65 -11.36 13.54
N ASN A 94 -9.39 -11.08 13.20
CA ASN A 94 -8.23 -11.58 13.94
C ASN A 94 -7.63 -10.47 14.81
N GLU A 95 -6.99 -10.83 15.91
CA GLU A 95 -6.13 -9.92 16.68
C GLU A 95 -4.89 -9.53 15.86
N HIS A 96 -4.55 -8.23 15.87
CA HIS A 96 -3.40 -7.70 15.16
C HIS A 96 -2.52 -6.90 16.11
N SER A 97 -1.20 -7.00 15.93
CA SER A 97 -0.26 -6.26 16.77
C SER A 97 -0.27 -4.77 16.44
N SER A 98 -0.34 -3.93 17.47
CA SER A 98 -0.15 -2.47 17.39
C SER A 98 1.25 -2.05 16.89
N SER A 99 2.19 -3.00 16.74
CA SER A 99 3.52 -2.72 16.18
C SER A 99 3.52 -2.38 14.68
N ILE A 100 2.46 -2.73 13.94
CA ILE A 100 2.19 -2.40 12.53
C ILE A 100 3.41 -2.43 11.58
N PRO A 101 4.17 -3.55 11.54
CA PRO A 101 5.42 -3.63 10.78
C PRO A 101 5.25 -3.38 9.27
N LEU A 102 4.16 -3.84 8.66
CA LEU A 102 3.93 -3.67 7.22
C LEU A 102 3.62 -2.21 6.85
N HIS A 103 2.94 -1.48 7.75
CA HIS A 103 2.76 -0.03 7.59
C HIS A 103 4.08 0.74 7.67
N LYS A 104 4.98 0.34 8.58
CA LYS A 104 6.33 0.92 8.68
C LYS A 104 7.14 0.67 7.42
N GLU A 105 6.99 -0.51 6.81
CA GLU A 105 7.61 -0.84 5.54
C GLU A 105 7.07 0.02 4.39
N LEU A 106 5.75 0.24 4.30
CA LEU A 106 5.16 1.19 3.34
C LEU A 106 5.80 2.58 3.47
N ILE A 107 5.96 3.10 4.69
CA ILE A 107 6.61 4.40 4.93
C ILE A 107 8.06 4.40 4.42
N GLN A 108 8.81 3.32 4.65
CA GLN A 108 10.19 3.20 4.20
C GLN A 108 10.28 3.20 2.68
N LEU A 109 9.43 2.43 2.00
CA LEU A 109 9.37 2.39 0.54
C LEU A 109 8.95 3.74 -0.05
N PHE A 110 7.93 4.39 0.53
CA PHE A 110 7.51 5.71 0.08
C PHE A 110 8.63 6.75 0.21
N LYS A 111 9.40 6.73 1.32
CA LYS A 111 10.56 7.61 1.49
C LYS A 111 11.65 7.42 0.44
N GLN A 112 11.73 6.23 -0.19
CA GLN A 112 12.68 5.94 -1.26
C GLN A 112 12.18 6.40 -2.65
N THR A 113 10.94 6.89 -2.77
CA THR A 113 10.45 7.49 -4.02
C THR A 113 10.99 8.91 -4.23
N GLU A 114 10.87 9.39 -5.47
CA GLU A 114 11.21 10.75 -5.88
C GLU A 114 10.09 11.77 -5.60
N LEU A 115 8.93 11.30 -5.12
CA LEU A 115 7.79 12.13 -4.77
C LEU A 115 8.10 13.01 -3.56
N LYS A 116 8.17 14.33 -3.79
CA LYS A 116 8.51 15.36 -2.80
C LYS A 116 7.66 16.64 -2.95
N ASP A 117 6.61 16.58 -3.77
CA ASP A 117 5.63 17.67 -3.86
C ASP A 117 4.82 17.80 -2.56
N GLU A 118 4.08 18.91 -2.43
CA GLU A 118 3.32 19.23 -1.22
C GLU A 118 2.31 18.14 -0.82
N ILE A 119 1.62 17.53 -1.78
CA ILE A 119 0.60 16.52 -1.51
C ILE A 119 1.27 15.22 -1.05
N SER A 120 2.34 14.80 -1.73
CA SER A 120 3.11 13.63 -1.32
C SER A 120 3.73 13.78 0.07
N LEU A 121 4.20 14.98 0.43
CA LEU A 121 4.73 15.26 1.77
C LEU A 121 3.63 15.22 2.84
N LYS A 122 2.44 15.78 2.56
CA LYS A 122 1.28 15.68 3.46
C LYS A 122 0.83 14.22 3.65
N ALA A 123 0.78 13.44 2.57
CA ALA A 123 0.46 12.02 2.65
C ALA A 123 1.48 11.25 3.49
N LEU A 124 2.78 11.52 3.31
CA LEU A 124 3.83 10.91 4.12
C LEU A 124 3.74 11.31 5.61
N GLU A 125 3.35 12.54 5.91
CA GLU A 125 3.10 13.01 7.28
C GLU A 125 1.94 12.23 7.91
N ILE A 126 0.81 12.07 7.20
CA ILE A 126 -0.35 11.30 7.65
C ILE A 126 0.03 9.85 7.91
N LEU A 127 0.72 9.20 6.96
CA LEU A 127 1.20 7.84 7.11
C LEU A 127 2.11 7.70 8.34
N THR A 128 3.01 8.66 8.57
CA THR A 128 3.92 8.62 9.73
C THR A 128 3.22 8.83 11.07
N LYS A 129 2.06 9.52 11.07
CA LYS A 129 1.24 9.78 12.26
C LYS A 129 0.29 8.63 12.62
N PHE A 130 0.11 7.65 11.73
CA PHE A 130 -0.72 6.51 12.03
C PHE A 130 -0.09 5.65 13.13
N GLU A 131 -0.76 5.60 14.28
CA GLU A 131 -0.39 4.81 15.45
C GLU A 131 -1.64 4.22 16.10
N ILE A 132 -1.49 3.04 16.70
CA ILE A 132 -2.58 2.32 17.36
C ILE A 132 -2.26 2.26 18.85
N GLU A 133 -3.13 2.85 19.65
CA GLU A 133 -3.17 2.62 21.10
C GLU A 133 -4.23 1.57 21.37
N GLN A 134 -3.82 0.43 21.93
CA GLN A 134 -4.68 -0.72 22.17
C GLN A 134 -4.44 -1.28 23.56
N GLU A 135 -5.52 -1.64 24.24
CA GLU A 135 -5.53 -2.43 25.47
C GLU A 135 -6.50 -3.60 25.26
N ASP A 136 -6.02 -4.83 25.49
CA ASP A 136 -6.70 -6.05 25.07
C ASP A 136 -7.16 -6.00 23.60
N ASP A 137 -8.48 -6.07 23.34
CA ASP A 137 -9.08 -6.02 22.01
C ASP A 137 -9.65 -4.63 21.64
N GLU A 138 -9.44 -3.62 22.48
CA GLU A 138 -10.04 -2.29 22.31
C GLU A 138 -9.02 -1.26 21.81
N ILE A 139 -9.38 -0.53 20.75
CA ILE A 139 -8.60 0.60 20.24
C ILE A 139 -8.97 1.85 21.04
N LEU A 140 -8.03 2.37 21.82
CA LEU A 140 -8.25 3.48 22.74
C LEU A 140 -8.23 4.85 22.04
N ASN A 141 -7.48 4.99 20.95
CA ASN A 141 -7.28 6.25 20.24
C ASN A 141 -8.20 6.45 19.02
N CYS A 142 -9.43 5.93 19.06
CA CYS A 142 -10.38 6.00 17.94
C CYS A 142 -10.65 7.43 17.43
N GLU A 143 -10.83 8.41 18.31
CA GLU A 143 -11.09 9.80 17.91
C GLU A 143 -9.90 10.41 17.15
N TYR A 144 -8.67 10.10 17.59
CA TYR A 144 -7.45 10.51 16.91
C TYR A 144 -7.38 9.94 15.50
N LEU A 145 -7.69 8.65 15.33
CA LEU A 145 -7.72 7.99 14.02
C LEU A 145 -8.78 8.60 13.09
N GLN A 146 -9.95 8.97 13.59
CA GLN A 146 -10.97 9.68 12.80
C GLN A 146 -10.53 11.07 12.34
N VAL A 147 -9.74 11.78 13.15
CA VAL A 147 -9.12 13.05 12.72
C VAL A 147 -8.08 12.80 11.63
N LEU A 148 -7.32 11.72 11.73
CA LEU A 148 -6.34 11.33 10.72
C LEU A 148 -7.03 10.91 9.40
N ASP A 149 -8.15 10.19 9.46
CA ASP A 149 -9.00 9.85 8.32
C ASP A 149 -9.44 11.11 7.56
N LYS A 150 -9.98 12.10 8.27
CA LYS A 150 -10.44 13.36 7.66
C LYS A 150 -9.31 14.06 6.90
N LYS A 151 -8.11 14.14 7.50
CA LYS A 151 -6.94 14.72 6.84
C LYS A 151 -6.53 13.96 5.59
N TYR A 152 -6.68 12.64 5.59
CA TYR A 152 -6.41 11.83 4.40
C TYR A 152 -7.44 12.07 3.30
N TYR A 153 -8.73 12.11 3.65
CA TYR A 153 -9.81 12.36 2.67
C TYR A 153 -9.74 13.74 2.03
N GLU A 154 -9.10 14.72 2.67
CA GLU A 154 -8.85 16.03 2.07
C GLU A 154 -7.85 15.99 0.90
N ILE A 155 -6.99 14.96 0.84
CA ILE A 155 -5.89 14.89 -0.14
C ILE A 155 -5.89 13.62 -1.00
N ASN A 156 -6.67 12.60 -0.67
CA ASN A 156 -6.54 11.25 -1.23
C ASN A 156 -6.71 11.21 -2.76
N GLU A 157 -7.66 11.95 -3.33
CA GLU A 157 -7.88 11.99 -4.78
C GLU A 157 -6.63 12.52 -5.49
N GLN A 158 -6.16 13.72 -5.13
CA GLN A 158 -4.94 14.31 -5.70
C GLN A 158 -3.70 13.46 -5.45
N PHE A 159 -3.61 12.85 -4.27
CA PHE A 159 -2.50 11.98 -3.92
C PHE A 159 -2.47 10.73 -4.78
N MET A 160 -3.62 10.09 -5.00
CA MET A 160 -3.69 8.89 -5.83
C MET A 160 -3.46 9.18 -7.31
N ASP A 161 -3.89 10.33 -7.81
CA ASP A 161 -3.54 10.79 -9.16
C ASP A 161 -2.02 10.90 -9.34
N LEU A 162 -1.32 11.50 -8.37
CA LEU A 162 0.15 11.61 -8.37
C LEU A 162 0.83 10.23 -8.29
N ILE A 163 0.31 9.31 -7.46
CA ILE A 163 0.83 7.95 -7.36
C ILE A 163 0.65 7.20 -8.68
N ASN A 164 -0.50 7.35 -9.34
CA ASN A 164 -0.79 6.71 -10.61
C ASN A 164 0.14 7.20 -11.73
N GLU A 165 0.28 8.51 -11.86
CA GLU A 165 1.21 9.12 -12.81
C GLU A 165 2.65 8.69 -12.53
N TYR A 166 3.09 8.72 -11.27
CA TYR A 166 4.43 8.25 -10.89
C TYR A 166 4.67 6.78 -11.29
N ILE A 167 3.71 5.90 -10.99
CA ILE A 167 3.85 4.49 -11.32
C ILE A 167 3.88 4.29 -12.84
N LYS A 168 2.99 4.96 -13.57
CA LYS A 168 2.94 4.96 -15.03
C LYS A 168 4.26 5.41 -15.64
N GLU A 169 4.80 6.54 -15.18
CA GLU A 169 6.07 7.08 -15.67
C GLU A 169 7.23 6.10 -15.45
N LYS A 170 7.27 5.40 -14.30
CA LYS A 170 8.30 4.40 -14.03
C LYS A 170 8.15 3.15 -14.91
N ILE A 171 6.93 2.69 -15.16
CA ILE A 171 6.69 1.52 -16.02
C ILE A 171 6.92 1.83 -17.50
N LEU A 172 6.41 2.96 -18.01
CA LEU A 172 6.49 3.31 -19.42
C LEU A 172 7.79 4.04 -19.79
N GLY A 173 8.36 4.82 -18.88
CA GLY A 173 9.58 5.61 -19.09
C GLY A 173 10.84 4.76 -19.25
N GLU A 174 10.86 3.53 -18.73
CA GLU A 174 11.96 2.57 -18.92
C GLU A 174 11.89 1.82 -20.26
N ASN A 175 10.82 1.99 -21.05
CA ASN A 175 10.67 1.39 -22.38
C ASN A 175 11.08 2.31 -23.55
N ARG A 176 11.72 3.45 -23.25
CA ARG A 176 12.28 4.37 -24.25
C ARG A 176 13.81 4.34 -24.21
#